data_AF-A0A7K8I892-F1
#
_entry.id   AF-A0A7K8I892-F1
#
_cell.length_a   1.000
_cell.length_b   1.000
_cell.length_c   1.000
_cell.angle_alpha   90.00
_cell.angle_beta   90.00
_cell.angle_gamma   90.00
#
_symmetry.space_group_name_H-M   'P 1'
#
loop_
_entity.id
_entity.type
_entity.pdbx_description
1 polymer ?
#
loop_
_entity_poly.entity_id
_entity_poly.type
_entity_poly.pdbx_seq_one_letter_code
_entity_poly.pdbx_strand_id
1 'polypeptide(L)'
;SHHLSVNVMGTSLMAQLLRGTIGALNTSFDTEVETSNLACLPQPSGMTRQQYLDTCLPLGALALLCLLQVYPFRLRRAIAAFYFPKREKTRVLFLYNKLLRQRKNFLHLQRGRIARLARQPPGLGMSLLRWCRRRWPWLRRFLRRSCALCGTPETPRHRPCPDPDCGALYCEPCW
;
A
#
# COMPACT_ATOMS: atom_id res chain seq x y z
N SER A 1 -48.48 -38.78 -5.67
CA SER A 1 -49.91 -38.63 -5.37
C SER A 1 -50.09 -38.72 -3.86
N HIS A 2 -50.37 -37.60 -3.19
CA HIS A 2 -50.63 -37.57 -1.75
C HIS A 2 -52.09 -37.18 -1.53
N HIS A 3 -52.88 -38.07 -0.94
CA HIS A 3 -54.30 -37.86 -0.66
C HIS A 3 -54.47 -37.42 0.80
N LEU A 4 -54.81 -36.16 1.04
CA LEU A 4 -55.04 -35.63 2.39
C LEU A 4 -56.55 -35.69 2.72
N SER A 5 -56.97 -36.70 3.46
CA SER A 5 -58.35 -36.83 3.93
C SER A 5 -58.52 -36.20 5.32
N VAL A 6 -59.26 -35.10 5.41
CA VAL A 6 -59.59 -34.46 6.70
C VAL A 6 -60.94 -34.98 7.19
N ASN A 7 -60.93 -35.82 8.24
CA ASN A 7 -62.14 -36.35 8.86
C ASN A 7 -62.51 -35.50 10.09
N VAL A 8 -63.62 -34.76 10.00
CA VAL A 8 -64.15 -33.97 11.12
C VAL A 8 -65.07 -34.86 11.96
N MET A 9 -64.77 -35.06 13.24
CA MET A 9 -65.63 -35.82 14.19
C MET A 9 -66.44 -34.88 15.09
N GLY A 10 -67.68 -35.27 15.41
CA GLY A 10 -68.60 -34.51 16.28
C GLY A 10 -69.94 -34.13 15.62
N THR A 11 -71.00 -33.99 16.43
CA THR A 11 -72.38 -33.69 16.01
C THR A 11 -72.78 -32.22 16.19
N SER A 12 -71.84 -31.33 16.50
CA SER A 12 -72.11 -29.91 16.67
C SER A 12 -72.52 -29.23 15.34
N LEU A 13 -73.32 -28.17 15.43
CA LEU A 13 -73.77 -27.38 14.26
C LEU A 13 -72.58 -26.86 13.42
N MET A 14 -71.48 -26.47 14.06
CA MET A 14 -70.24 -26.07 13.38
C MET A 14 -69.61 -27.23 12.59
N ALA A 15 -69.62 -28.45 13.13
CA ALA A 15 -69.11 -29.63 12.44
C ALA A 15 -69.98 -30.01 11.24
N GLN A 16 -71.30 -29.76 11.29
CA GLN A 16 -72.20 -29.98 10.15
C GLN A 16 -71.97 -28.94 9.04
N LEU A 17 -71.77 -27.67 9.38
CA LEU A 17 -71.44 -26.63 8.40
C LEU A 17 -70.06 -26.88 7.76
N LEU A 18 -69.08 -27.30 8.55
CA LEU A 18 -67.75 -27.66 8.04
C LEU A 18 -67.82 -28.89 7.13
N ARG A 19 -68.63 -29.92 7.42
CA ARG A 19 -68.82 -31.06 6.51
C ARG A 19 -69.53 -30.65 5.21
N GLY A 20 -70.52 -29.77 5.27
CA GLY A 20 -71.22 -29.27 4.09
C GLY A 20 -70.31 -28.44 3.18
N THR A 21 -69.47 -27.58 3.77
CA THR A 21 -68.49 -26.78 3.03
C THR A 21 -67.34 -27.62 2.50
N ILE A 22 -66.76 -28.53 3.30
CA ILE A 22 -65.69 -29.44 2.85
C ILE A 22 -66.20 -30.39 1.77
N GLY A 23 -67.44 -30.88 1.84
CA GLY A 23 -68.04 -31.72 0.80
C GLY A 23 -68.25 -31.00 -0.54
N ALA A 24 -68.63 -29.71 -0.51
CA ALA A 24 -68.74 -28.87 -1.69
C ALA A 24 -67.36 -28.40 -2.23
N LEU A 25 -66.35 -28.36 -1.35
CA LEU A 25 -64.97 -28.05 -1.70
C LEU A 25 -64.17 -29.28 -2.15
N ASN A 26 -64.62 -30.49 -1.86
CA ASN A 26 -63.97 -31.75 -2.26
C ASN A 26 -64.00 -31.96 -3.78
N THR A 27 -64.92 -31.29 -4.49
CA THR A 27 -64.98 -31.28 -5.96
C THR A 27 -64.18 -30.13 -6.57
N SER A 28 -63.75 -29.13 -5.79
CA SER A 28 -63.00 -27.97 -6.26
C SER A 28 -61.54 -27.93 -5.79
N PHE A 29 -61.13 -28.86 -4.92
CA PHE A 29 -59.76 -29.04 -4.43
C PHE A 29 -58.99 -30.17 -5.13
N ASP A 30 -59.35 -30.54 -6.37
CA ASP A 30 -58.35 -31.04 -7.32
C ASP A 30 -57.48 -29.86 -7.77
N THR A 31 -56.77 -29.27 -6.82
CA THR A 31 -55.71 -28.32 -7.10
C THR A 31 -54.48 -29.13 -7.45
N GLU A 32 -54.26 -29.33 -8.76
CA GLU A 32 -52.93 -29.61 -9.30
C GLU A 32 -52.02 -28.42 -8.99
N VAL A 33 -51.58 -28.33 -7.73
CA VAL A 33 -50.50 -27.43 -7.33
C VAL A 33 -49.22 -28.13 -7.75
N GLU A 34 -48.90 -28.05 -9.03
CA GLU A 34 -47.52 -28.20 -9.47
C GLU A 34 -46.72 -27.06 -8.82
N THR A 35 -46.00 -27.37 -7.75
CA THR A 35 -45.04 -26.46 -7.11
C THR A 35 -43.80 -26.33 -7.98
N SER A 36 -43.97 -25.85 -9.22
CA SER A 36 -42.86 -25.60 -10.13
C SER A 36 -42.21 -24.26 -9.74
N ASN A 37 -40.99 -24.34 -9.22
CA ASN A 37 -40.16 -23.16 -8.92
C ASN A 37 -39.69 -22.42 -10.19
N LEU A 38 -40.13 -22.84 -11.38
CA LEU A 38 -39.84 -22.22 -12.67
C LEU A 38 -40.39 -20.79 -12.76
N ALA A 39 -41.51 -20.49 -12.10
CA ALA A 39 -42.03 -19.13 -12.00
C ALA A 39 -41.14 -18.21 -11.15
N CYS A 40 -40.33 -18.79 -10.26
CA CYS A 40 -39.40 -18.07 -9.40
C CYS A 40 -37.98 -17.99 -9.99
N LEU A 41 -37.73 -18.62 -11.14
CA LEU A 41 -36.41 -18.58 -11.77
C LEU A 41 -36.20 -17.20 -12.42
N PRO A 42 -35.19 -16.42 -11.99
CA PRO A 42 -34.85 -15.18 -12.67
C PRO A 42 -34.38 -15.52 -14.08
N GLN A 43 -35.14 -15.10 -15.10
CA GLN A 43 -34.73 -15.25 -16.49
C GLN A 43 -33.57 -14.28 -16.76
N PRO A 44 -32.36 -14.77 -17.09
CA PRO A 44 -31.23 -13.91 -17.38
C PRO A 44 -31.47 -13.21 -18.71
N SER A 45 -31.83 -11.93 -18.67
CA SER A 45 -31.85 -11.06 -19.85
C SER A 45 -30.45 -10.47 -20.05
N GLY A 46 -29.92 -10.60 -21.26
CA GLY A 46 -28.66 -9.94 -21.63
C GLY A 46 -28.85 -8.42 -21.57
N MET A 47 -27.99 -7.72 -20.84
CA MET A 47 -28.04 -6.26 -20.80
C MET A 47 -27.80 -5.69 -22.20
N THR A 48 -28.62 -4.71 -22.56
CA THR A 48 -28.43 -3.97 -23.81
C THR A 48 -27.15 -3.15 -23.76
N ARG A 49 -26.55 -2.87 -24.92
CA ARG A 49 -25.31 -2.09 -25.02
C ARG A 49 -25.41 -0.72 -24.33
N GLN A 50 -26.61 -0.12 -24.30
CA GLN A 50 -26.84 1.17 -23.62
C GLN A 50 -26.74 1.03 -22.10
N GLN A 51 -27.36 0.01 -21.51
CA GLN A 51 -27.27 -0.24 -20.07
C GLN A 51 -25.83 -0.49 -19.60
N TYR A 52 -25.02 -1.14 -20.44
CA TYR A 52 -23.60 -1.33 -20.16
C TYR A 52 -22.84 0.00 -20.14
N LEU A 53 -23.09 0.88 -21.13
CA LEU A 53 -22.48 2.20 -21.18
C LEU A 53 -22.90 3.08 -19.99
N ASP A 54 -24.18 3.10 -19.66
CA ASP A 54 -24.72 3.86 -18.52
C ASP A 54 -24.14 3.40 -17.18
N THR A 55 -23.77 2.11 -17.06
CA THR A 55 -23.15 1.56 -15.85
C THR A 55 -21.64 1.79 -15.83
N CYS A 56 -20.95 1.53 -16.94
CA CYS A 56 -19.50 1.58 -17.00
C CYS A 56 -18.94 3.01 -17.05
N LEU A 57 -19.66 3.95 -17.65
CA LEU A 57 -19.23 5.35 -17.76
C LEU A 57 -19.07 6.04 -16.40
N PRO A 58 -20.03 6.02 -15.46
CA PRO A 58 -19.85 6.60 -14.13
C PRO A 58 -18.78 5.86 -13.32
N LEU A 59 -18.69 4.52 -13.44
CA LEU A 59 -17.63 3.74 -12.77
C LEU A 59 -16.23 4.14 -13.28
N GLY A 60 -16.07 4.27 -14.59
CA GLY A 60 -14.84 4.73 -15.22
C GLY A 60 -14.50 6.17 -14.82
N ALA A 61 -15.49 7.06 -14.80
CA ALA A 61 -15.33 8.43 -14.36
C ALA A 61 -14.91 8.52 -12.88
N LEU A 62 -15.51 7.72 -12.00
CA LEU A 62 -15.11 7.64 -10.59
C LEU A 62 -13.68 7.12 -10.44
N ALA A 63 -13.31 6.07 -11.17
CA ALA A 63 -11.93 5.55 -11.15
C ALA A 63 -10.93 6.61 -11.63
N LEU A 64 -11.25 7.32 -12.72
CA LEU A 64 -10.43 8.41 -13.23
C LEU A 64 -10.32 9.56 -12.22
N LEU A 65 -11.43 9.95 -11.58
CA LEU A 65 -11.43 10.97 -10.53
C LEU A 65 -10.57 10.55 -9.34
N CYS A 66 -10.63 9.30 -8.91
CA CYS A 66 -9.75 8.76 -7.86
C CYS A 66 -8.27 8.84 -8.23
N LEU A 67 -7.91 8.54 -9.48
CA LEU A 67 -6.54 8.72 -9.96
C LEU A 67 -6.14 10.21 -10.00
N LEU A 68 -7.07 11.06 -10.46
CA LEU A 68 -6.85 12.50 -10.57
C LEU A 68 -6.74 13.17 -9.21
N GLN A 69 -7.34 12.64 -8.14
CA GLN A 69 -7.29 13.20 -6.77
C GLN A 69 -5.88 13.41 -6.23
N VAL A 70 -4.87 12.68 -6.71
CA VAL A 70 -3.47 12.91 -6.32
C VAL A 70 -2.99 14.31 -6.72
N TYR A 71 -3.46 14.84 -7.85
CA TYR A 71 -3.06 16.15 -8.36
C TYR A 71 -3.62 17.34 -7.57
N PRO A 72 -4.92 17.43 -7.19
CA PRO A 72 -5.41 18.48 -6.33
C PRO A 72 -4.75 18.46 -4.96
N PHE A 73 -4.34 17.32 -4.41
CA PHE A 73 -3.54 17.32 -3.17
C PHE A 73 -2.18 18.01 -3.35
N ARG A 74 -1.51 17.83 -4.50
CA ARG A 74 -0.27 18.55 -4.83
C ARG A 74 -0.54 20.04 -5.10
N LEU A 75 -1.60 20.35 -5.85
CA LEU A 75 -2.01 21.72 -6.17
C LEU A 75 -2.47 22.51 -4.95
N ARG A 76 -3.14 21.87 -3.97
CA ARG A 76 -3.55 22.51 -2.70
C ARG A 76 -2.37 23.17 -2.00
N ARG A 77 -1.19 22.53 -2.02
CA ARG A 77 0.03 23.13 -1.48
C ARG A 77 0.46 24.35 -2.28
N ALA A 78 0.43 24.28 -3.61
CA ALA A 78 0.80 25.41 -4.48
C ALA A 78 -0.16 26.59 -4.32
N ILE A 79 -1.46 26.33 -4.28
CA ILE A 79 -2.52 27.32 -4.05
C ILE A 79 -2.33 27.97 -2.66
N ALA A 80 -2.16 27.17 -1.61
CA ALA A 80 -1.91 27.70 -0.27
C ALA A 80 -0.61 28.52 -0.18
N ALA A 81 0.44 28.13 -0.91
CA ALA A 81 1.68 28.89 -0.99
C ALA A 81 1.49 30.24 -1.70
N PHE A 82 0.63 30.29 -2.72
CA PHE A 82 0.29 31.52 -3.44
C PHE A 82 -0.50 32.51 -2.56
N TYR A 83 -1.54 32.04 -1.85
CA TYR A 83 -2.36 32.90 -1.00
C TYR A 83 -1.70 33.28 0.33
N PHE A 84 -0.84 32.43 0.91
CA PHE A 84 -0.19 32.66 2.21
C PHE A 84 1.35 32.56 2.13
N PRO A 85 2.02 33.45 1.36
CA PRO A 85 3.46 33.35 1.11
C PRO A 85 4.29 33.53 2.39
N LYS A 86 3.83 34.37 3.33
CA LYS A 86 4.51 34.58 4.62
C LYS A 86 4.60 33.28 5.45
N ARG A 87 3.52 32.49 5.49
CA ARG A 87 3.48 31.22 6.25
C ARG A 87 4.31 30.12 5.58
N GLU A 88 4.26 30.01 4.25
CA GLU A 88 5.06 29.03 3.52
C GLU A 88 6.56 29.33 3.60
N LYS A 89 6.96 30.61 3.51
CA LYS A 89 8.37 31.01 3.67
C LYS A 89 8.92 30.60 5.03
N THR A 90 8.16 30.79 6.12
CA THR A 90 8.58 30.36 7.46
C THR A 90 8.75 28.84 7.53
N ARG A 91 7.84 28.05 6.94
CA ARG A 91 7.95 26.59 6.88
C ARG A 91 9.17 26.13 6.09
N VAL A 92 9.42 26.75 4.94
CA VAL A 92 10.58 26.44 4.09
C VAL A 92 11.89 26.80 4.80
N LEU A 93 11.97 27.98 5.42
CA LEU A 93 13.14 28.39 6.21
C LEU A 93 13.37 27.47 7.42
N PHE A 94 12.30 27.08 8.11
CA PHE A 94 12.38 26.12 9.21
C PHE A 94 12.91 24.76 8.71
N LEU A 95 12.34 24.21 7.64
CA LEU A 95 12.78 22.94 7.06
C LEU A 95 14.23 23.00 6.60
N TYR A 96 14.62 24.09 5.92
CA TYR A 96 15.99 24.33 5.48
C TYR A 96 16.96 24.35 6.67
N ASN A 97 16.65 25.15 7.70
CA ASN A 97 17.48 25.22 8.90
C ASN A 97 17.55 23.88 9.64
N LYS A 98 16.44 23.13 9.68
CA LYS A 98 16.40 21.78 10.27
C LYS A 98 17.33 20.83 9.51
N LEU A 99 17.24 20.78 8.18
CA LEU A 99 18.12 19.96 7.33
C LEU A 99 19.59 20.37 7.46
N LEU A 100 19.86 21.68 7.51
CA LEU A 100 21.22 22.20 7.69
C LEU A 100 21.81 21.78 9.05
N ARG A 101 21.02 21.89 10.13
CA ARG A 101 21.42 21.43 11.47
C ARG A 101 21.64 19.93 11.51
N GLN A 102 20.77 19.14 10.90
CA GLN A 102 20.92 17.68 10.80
C GLN A 102 22.23 17.30 10.09
N ARG A 103 22.55 17.95 8.96
CA ARG A 103 23.82 17.72 8.24
C ARG A 103 25.03 18.10 9.08
N LYS A 104 25.02 19.27 9.73
CA LYS A 104 26.10 19.71 10.62
C LYS A 104 26.33 18.74 11.78
N ASN A 105 25.25 18.32 12.44
CA ASN A 105 25.32 17.37 13.55
C ASN A 105 25.86 16.01 13.08
N PHE A 106 25.39 15.51 11.93
CA PHE A 106 25.91 14.27 11.35
C PHE A 106 27.43 14.36 11.10
N LEU A 107 27.89 15.43 10.43
CA LEU A 107 29.32 15.63 10.17
C LEU A 107 30.13 15.78 11.47
N HIS A 108 29.60 16.49 12.47
CA HIS A 108 30.26 16.66 13.76
C HIS A 108 30.44 15.32 14.48
N LEU A 109 29.40 14.49 14.53
CA LEU A 109 29.46 13.16 15.14
C LEU A 109 30.41 12.24 14.39
N GLN A 110 30.37 12.24 13.05
CA GLN A 110 31.28 11.40 12.25
C GLN A 110 32.74 11.83 12.39
N ARG A 111 33.03 13.14 12.41
CA ARG A 111 34.39 13.64 12.67
C ARG A 111 34.89 13.22 14.05
N GLY A 112 34.04 13.30 15.08
CA GLY A 112 34.37 12.80 16.41
C GLY A 112 34.68 11.29 16.42
N ARG A 113 33.90 10.48 15.67
CA ARG A 113 34.15 9.05 15.51
C ARG A 113 35.48 8.77 14.82
N ILE A 114 35.77 9.45 13.71
CA ILE A 114 37.03 9.28 12.97
C ILE A 114 38.22 9.72 13.82
N ALA A 115 38.12 10.85 14.54
CA ALA A 115 39.18 11.31 15.44
C ALA A 115 39.46 10.31 16.58
N ARG A 116 38.42 9.66 17.12
CA ARG A 116 38.58 8.58 18.12
C ARG A 116 39.26 7.35 17.51
N LEU A 117 38.85 6.94 16.31
CA LEU A 117 39.48 5.83 15.58
C LEU A 117 40.94 6.12 15.23
N ALA A 118 41.27 7.37 14.89
CA ALA A 118 42.65 7.78 14.60
C ALA A 118 43.54 7.82 15.85
N ARG A 119 42.97 8.09 17.04
CA ARG A 119 43.71 8.05 18.31
C ARG A 119 43.92 6.62 18.82
N GLN A 120 43.08 5.68 18.44
CA GLN A 120 43.30 4.28 18.79
C GLN A 120 44.46 3.72 17.95
N PRO A 121 45.42 3.01 18.57
CA PRO A 121 46.47 2.35 17.81
C PRO A 121 45.84 1.39 16.80
N PRO A 122 46.38 1.29 15.57
CA PRO A 122 45.82 0.41 14.56
C PRO A 122 45.84 -1.02 15.11
N GLY A 123 44.66 -1.59 15.35
CA GLY A 123 44.54 -2.96 15.82
C GLY A 123 45.27 -3.91 14.86
N LEU A 124 45.84 -5.00 15.39
CA LEU A 124 46.60 -5.99 14.61
C LEU A 124 45.87 -6.41 13.31
N GLY A 125 44.54 -6.50 13.35
CA GLY A 125 43.71 -6.80 12.18
C GLY A 125 43.80 -5.77 11.05
N MET A 126 43.95 -4.48 11.33
CA MET A 126 44.06 -3.42 10.32
C MET A 126 45.42 -3.38 9.64
N SER A 127 46.50 -3.68 10.38
CA SER A 127 47.84 -3.83 9.78
C SER A 127 47.92 -5.11 8.95
N LEU A 128 47.35 -6.22 9.42
CA LEU A 128 47.20 -7.48 8.67
C LEU A 128 46.39 -7.29 7.38
N LEU A 129 45.23 -6.62 7.43
CA LEU A 129 44.43 -6.32 6.23
C LEU A 129 45.22 -5.47 5.21
N ARG A 130 45.95 -4.46 5.70
CA ARG A 130 46.76 -3.58 4.85
C ARG A 130 47.90 -4.36 4.18
N TRP A 131 48.53 -5.27 4.92
CA TRP A 131 49.59 -6.17 4.42
C TRP A 131 49.05 -7.19 3.40
N CYS A 132 47.96 -7.90 3.72
CA CYS A 132 47.31 -8.85 2.82
C CYS A 132 46.89 -8.16 1.51
N ARG A 133 46.34 -6.94 1.57
CA ARG A 133 45.96 -6.16 0.39
C ARG A 133 47.16 -5.75 -0.48
N ARG A 134 48.33 -5.50 0.14
CA ARG A 134 49.57 -5.18 -0.59
C ARG A 134 50.12 -6.42 -1.30
N ARG A 135 50.02 -7.57 -0.64
CA ARG A 135 50.53 -8.85 -1.15
C ARG A 135 49.60 -9.52 -2.17
N TRP A 136 48.28 -9.28 -2.09
CA TRP A 136 47.26 -9.98 -2.88
C TRP A 136 46.40 -8.96 -3.68
N PRO A 137 46.66 -8.72 -4.98
CA PRO A 137 45.90 -7.76 -5.80
C PRO A 137 44.44 -8.16 -6.10
N TRP A 138 44.16 -9.45 -6.30
CA TRP A 138 42.82 -10.06 -6.31
C TRP A 138 41.93 -9.74 -5.10
N LEU A 139 42.47 -9.62 -3.88
CA LEU A 139 41.69 -9.23 -2.69
C LEU A 139 41.14 -7.79 -2.79
N ARG A 140 41.68 -6.95 -3.68
CA ARG A 140 41.17 -5.58 -3.90
C ARG A 140 39.74 -5.57 -4.44
N ARG A 141 39.31 -6.62 -5.15
CA ARG A 141 37.95 -6.73 -5.68
C ARG A 141 36.92 -7.08 -4.62
N PHE A 142 37.34 -7.83 -3.59
CA PHE A 142 36.48 -8.22 -2.47
C PHE A 142 36.47 -7.19 -1.33
N LEU A 143 37.58 -6.48 -1.08
CA LEU A 143 37.66 -5.40 -0.10
C LEU A 143 37.44 -4.03 -0.76
N ARG A 144 36.22 -3.80 -1.25
CA ARG A 144 35.78 -2.47 -1.71
C ARG A 144 35.95 -1.46 -0.58
N ARG A 145 36.54 -0.31 -0.89
CA ARG A 145 36.64 0.76 0.10
C ARG A 145 35.27 1.42 0.25
N SER A 146 35.07 2.08 1.38
CA SER A 146 33.89 2.89 1.64
C SER A 146 34.32 4.29 2.03
N CYS A 147 33.43 5.26 1.84
CA CYS A 147 33.70 6.63 2.25
C CYS A 147 33.93 6.69 3.77
N ALA A 148 35.03 7.33 4.20
CA ALA A 148 35.42 7.39 5.61
C ALA A 148 34.35 8.05 6.51
N LEU A 149 33.53 8.95 5.97
CA LEU A 149 32.47 9.68 6.69
C LEU A 149 31.10 9.00 6.68
N CYS A 150 30.56 8.66 5.49
CA CYS A 150 29.19 8.14 5.35
C CYS A 150 29.11 6.62 5.14
N GLY A 151 30.24 5.94 4.90
CA GLY A 151 30.27 4.50 4.66
C GLY A 151 29.71 4.06 3.31
N THR A 152 29.42 4.99 2.39
CA THR A 152 28.94 4.62 1.05
C THR A 152 30.00 3.80 0.31
N PRO A 153 29.61 2.76 -0.45
CA PRO A 153 30.56 1.96 -1.21
C PRO A 153 31.24 2.80 -2.29
N GLU A 154 32.48 2.44 -2.60
CA GLU A 154 33.30 3.08 -3.61
C GLU A 154 32.58 3.16 -4.97
N THR A 155 32.43 4.39 -5.47
CA THR A 155 32.00 4.72 -6.83
C THR A 155 33.13 5.48 -7.54
N PRO A 156 33.20 5.50 -8.88
CA PRO A 156 34.29 6.15 -9.61
C PRO A 156 34.43 7.67 -9.36
N ARG A 157 33.46 8.29 -8.70
CA ARG A 157 33.49 9.73 -8.33
C ARG A 157 34.08 10.00 -6.94
N HIS A 158 34.55 8.99 -6.23
CA HIS A 158 35.19 9.20 -4.92
C HIS A 158 36.57 9.82 -5.07
N ARG A 159 36.89 10.79 -4.23
CA ARG A 159 38.20 11.46 -4.23
C ARG A 159 39.07 10.91 -3.09
N PRO A 160 40.32 10.51 -3.36
CA PRO A 160 41.27 10.17 -2.31
C PRO A 160 41.74 11.44 -1.58
N CYS A 161 42.20 11.27 -0.35
CA CYS A 161 42.93 12.32 0.37
C CYS A 161 44.19 12.74 -0.43
N PRO A 162 44.54 14.04 -0.50
CA PRO A 162 45.75 14.52 -1.18
C PRO A 162 47.03 14.09 -0.46
N ASP A 163 46.92 13.74 0.82
CA ASP A 163 48.05 13.25 1.61
C ASP A 163 48.38 11.79 1.22
N PRO A 164 49.60 11.50 0.74
CA PRO A 164 49.99 10.18 0.26
C PRO A 164 50.03 9.11 1.35
N ASP A 165 50.18 9.52 2.62
CA ASP A 165 50.18 8.61 3.77
C ASP A 165 48.75 8.33 4.26
N CYS A 166 47.79 9.17 3.86
CA CYS A 166 46.38 9.03 4.18
C CYS A 166 45.60 8.27 3.10
N GLY A 167 45.40 6.97 3.31
CA GLY A 167 44.59 6.11 2.41
C GLY A 167 43.07 6.32 2.47
N ALA A 168 42.58 7.44 3.01
CA ALA A 168 41.16 7.73 3.16
C ALA A 168 40.50 8.09 1.82
N LEU A 169 39.25 7.66 1.63
CA LEU A 169 38.42 8.00 0.47
C LEU A 169 37.16 8.72 0.93
N TYR A 170 36.75 9.70 0.13
CA TYR A 170 35.58 10.52 0.41
C TYR A 170 34.62 10.54 -0.78
N CYS A 171 33.33 10.55 -0.46
CA CYS A 171 32.26 10.75 -1.43
C CYS A 171 32.22 12.22 -1.87
N GLU A 172 31.75 12.57 -3.08
CA GLU A 172 31.62 13.99 -3.50
C GLU A 172 30.86 14.87 -2.51
N PRO A 173 29.70 14.46 -1.94
CA PRO A 173 29.02 15.29 -0.94
C PRO A 173 29.71 15.31 0.43
N CYS A 174 30.73 14.49 0.64
CA CYS A 174 31.49 14.38 1.89
C CYS A 174 32.85 15.09 1.85
N TRP A 175 33.38 15.33 0.65
CA TRP A 175 34.65 16.01 0.39
C TRP A 175 34.48 17.51 0.62
#